data_AF-A0AAF0QL71-F1
#
_entry.id   AF-A0AAF0QL71-F1
#
_cell.length_a   1.000
_cell.length_b   1.000
_cell.length_c   1.000
_cell.angle_alpha   90.00
_cell.angle_beta   90.00
_cell.angle_gamma   90.00
#
_symmetry.space_group_name_H-M   'P 1'
#
loop_
_entity.id
_entity.type
_entity.pdbx_description
1 polymer ?
#
loop_
_entity_poly.entity_id
_entity_poly.type
_entity_poly.pdbx_seq_one_letter_code
_entity_poly.pdbx_strand_id
1 'polypeptide(L)'
;MKAGSLKPLVKLLDEGPLLAMKDAAATIVSLGVVKENRSIAVFEGAIKVIMKKITDRILVDELCMVKLDAVSCLLSIIKEDTSDKSKEHCIAILHTLCYNDRTRLQEMWRDESVNGTIANHPLNGTTRAKRKAKEIVEQIDKYFSGS
;
A
#
# COMPACT_ATOMS: atom_id res chain seq x y z
N MET A 1 3.28 -22.78 -10.11
CA MET A 1 4.36 -23.08 -9.14
C MET A 1 3.88 -22.69 -7.75
N LYS A 2 4.17 -23.53 -6.74
CA LYS A 2 3.42 -23.68 -5.48
C LYS A 2 3.48 -22.46 -4.54
N ALA A 3 2.33 -22.13 -3.96
CA ALA A 3 2.06 -21.14 -2.90
C ALA A 3 2.67 -21.51 -1.52
N GLY A 4 3.98 -21.76 -1.46
CA GLY A 4 4.70 -22.13 -0.22
C GLY A 4 5.99 -21.37 0.04
N SER A 5 6.33 -20.36 -0.78
CA SER A 5 7.66 -19.74 -0.81
C SER A 5 7.86 -18.58 0.18
N LEU A 6 6.80 -18.03 0.77
CA LEU A 6 6.91 -16.79 1.55
C LEU A 6 7.65 -17.00 2.88
N LYS A 7 7.42 -18.11 3.60
CA LYS A 7 8.14 -18.44 4.84
C LYS A 7 9.67 -18.51 4.64
N PRO A 8 10.19 -19.27 3.66
CA PRO A 8 11.61 -19.28 3.34
C PRO A 8 12.18 -17.89 2.99
N LEU A 9 11.43 -17.08 2.23
CA LEU A 9 11.86 -15.73 1.87
C LEU A 9 11.92 -14.80 3.09
N VAL A 10 10.97 -14.90 4.01
CA VAL A 10 10.97 -14.14 5.27
C VAL A 10 12.17 -14.54 6.15
N LYS A 11 12.50 -15.83 6.22
CA LYS A 11 13.69 -16.28 6.95
C LYS A 11 14.98 -15.75 6.30
N LEU A 12 15.04 -15.80 4.96
CA LEU A 12 16.19 -15.26 4.21
C LEU A 12 16.33 -13.75 4.40
N LEU A 13 15.22 -13.03 4.52
CA LEU A 13 15.21 -11.60 4.84
C LEU A 13 15.69 -11.31 6.28
N ASP A 14 15.39 -12.17 7.26
CA ASP A 14 15.81 -11.95 8.65
C ASP A 14 17.29 -12.31 8.89
N GLU A 15 17.74 -13.43 8.34
CA GLU A 15 19.03 -14.07 8.68
C GLU A 15 20.04 -14.11 7.52
N GLY A 16 19.63 -13.82 6.28
CA GLY A 16 20.47 -13.98 5.10
C GLY A 16 21.58 -12.93 4.97
N PRO A 17 22.61 -13.19 4.14
CA PRO A 17 23.56 -12.16 3.75
C PRO A 17 22.87 -11.03 2.96
N LEU A 18 23.41 -9.81 2.99
CA LEU A 18 22.77 -8.61 2.42
C LEU A 18 22.29 -8.79 0.98
N LEU A 19 23.06 -9.47 0.13
CA LEU A 19 22.68 -9.75 -1.26
C LEU A 19 21.42 -10.63 -1.33
N ALA A 20 21.37 -11.70 -0.53
CA ALA A 20 20.23 -12.61 -0.47
C ALA A 20 19.00 -11.94 0.18
N MET A 21 19.20 -11.04 1.13
CA MET A 21 18.12 -10.21 1.68
C MET A 21 17.51 -9.29 0.61
N LYS A 22 18.36 -8.74 -0.27
CA LYS A 22 17.94 -7.85 -1.36
C LYS A 22 17.09 -8.60 -2.38
N ASP A 23 17.54 -9.79 -2.78
CA ASP A 23 16.79 -10.68 -3.69
C ASP A 23 15.48 -11.18 -3.03
N ALA A 24 15.53 -11.48 -1.73
CA ALA A 24 14.35 -11.85 -0.96
C ALA A 24 13.33 -10.71 -0.92
N ALA A 25 13.77 -9.47 -0.64
CA ALA A 25 12.93 -8.30 -0.62
C ALA A 25 12.24 -8.08 -1.98
N ALA A 26 13.01 -8.07 -3.09
CA ALA A 26 12.46 -7.90 -4.44
C ALA A 26 11.46 -9.01 -4.82
N THR A 27 11.74 -10.24 -4.42
CA THR A 27 10.84 -11.38 -4.62
C THR A 27 9.57 -11.25 -3.78
N ILE A 28 9.67 -10.83 -2.52
CA ILE A 28 8.52 -10.62 -1.64
C ILE A 28 7.63 -9.48 -2.18
N VAL A 29 8.20 -8.37 -2.67
CA VAL A 29 7.43 -7.30 -3.35
C VAL A 29 6.65 -7.89 -4.52
N SER A 30 7.32 -8.63 -5.39
CA SER A 30 6.70 -9.23 -6.59
C SER A 30 5.61 -10.24 -6.24
N LEU A 31 5.77 -10.99 -5.15
CA LEU A 31 4.80 -11.98 -4.69
C LEU A 31 3.62 -11.39 -3.89
N GLY A 32 3.82 -10.27 -3.18
CA GLY A 32 2.77 -9.58 -2.42
C GLY A 32 1.66 -8.99 -3.30
N VAL A 33 1.98 -8.69 -4.56
CA VAL A 33 1.02 -8.30 -5.60
C VAL A 33 0.09 -9.47 -5.97
N VAL A 34 0.52 -10.73 -5.79
CA VAL A 34 -0.23 -11.93 -6.20
C VAL A 34 -1.18 -12.41 -5.08
N LYS A 35 -2.48 -12.44 -5.39
CA LYS A 35 -3.61 -12.65 -4.45
C LYS A 35 -3.56 -13.97 -3.65
N GLU A 36 -2.93 -15.01 -4.20
CA GLU A 36 -2.94 -16.38 -3.66
C GLU A 36 -1.99 -16.61 -2.47
N ASN A 37 -1.03 -15.71 -2.21
CA ASN A 37 -0.04 -15.87 -1.14
C ASN A 37 -0.42 -15.18 0.19
N ARG A 38 -1.66 -14.69 0.33
CA ARG A 38 -2.12 -13.85 1.45
C ARG A 38 -2.68 -14.63 2.65
N SER A 39 -2.08 -15.75 3.04
CA SER A 39 -2.47 -16.38 4.31
C SER A 39 -2.06 -15.45 5.48
N ILE A 40 -3.03 -15.05 6.30
CA ILE A 40 -2.90 -14.02 7.34
C ILE A 40 -1.69 -14.27 8.27
N ALA A 41 -1.52 -15.50 8.76
CA ALA A 41 -0.44 -15.86 9.68
C ALA A 41 0.98 -15.74 9.10
N VAL A 42 1.13 -15.91 7.77
CA VAL A 42 2.45 -15.78 7.12
C VAL A 42 2.78 -14.31 6.86
N PHE A 43 1.76 -13.50 6.59
CA PHE A 43 1.92 -12.07 6.37
C PHE A 43 2.30 -11.33 7.66
N GLU A 44 1.72 -11.70 8.81
CA GLU A 44 2.12 -11.15 10.12
C GLU A 44 3.60 -11.41 10.45
N GLY A 45 4.08 -12.63 10.18
CA GLY A 45 5.49 -12.97 10.36
C GLY A 45 6.43 -12.18 9.42
N ALA A 46 6.02 -11.98 8.17
CA ALA A 46 6.76 -11.16 7.21
C ALA A 46 6.84 -9.69 7.65
N ILE A 47 5.71 -9.10 8.04
CA ILE A 47 5.64 -7.70 8.51
C ILE A 47 6.59 -7.47 9.67
N LYS A 48 6.63 -8.38 10.65
CA LYS A 48 7.49 -8.24 11.83
C LYS A 48 8.97 -8.16 11.45
N VAL A 49 9.43 -9.01 10.54
CA VAL A 49 10.82 -9.02 10.04
C VAL A 49 11.11 -7.76 9.24
N ILE A 50 10.21 -7.37 8.35
CA ILE A 50 10.36 -6.17 7.51
C ILE A 50 10.48 -4.91 8.38
N MET A 51 9.60 -4.76 9.39
CA MET A 51 9.62 -3.61 10.30
C MET A 51 10.94 -3.53 11.07
N LYS A 52 11.43 -4.66 11.58
CA LYS A 52 12.73 -4.75 12.26
C LYS A 52 13.85 -4.26 11.34
N LYS A 53 13.92 -4.74 10.09
CA LYS A 53 14.96 -4.33 9.14
C LYS A 53 14.90 -2.85 8.76
N ILE A 54 13.71 -2.28 8.62
CA ILE A 54 13.54 -0.84 8.37
C ILE A 54 14.00 -0.01 9.58
N THR A 55 13.64 -0.42 10.80
CA THR A 55 14.13 0.21 12.04
C THR A 55 15.65 0.14 12.15
N ASP A 56 16.24 -0.99 11.75
CA ASP A 56 17.69 -1.19 11.70
C ASP A 56 18.37 -0.47 10.51
N ARG A 57 17.61 0.29 9.69
CA ARG A 57 18.07 1.02 8.49
C ARG A 57 18.68 0.12 7.40
N ILE A 58 18.22 -1.13 7.30
CA ILE A 58 18.67 -2.11 6.30
C ILE A 58 17.63 -2.21 5.18
N LEU A 59 18.04 -2.01 3.92
CA LEU A 59 17.21 -2.17 2.72
C LEU A 59 15.90 -1.37 2.77
N VAL A 60 15.96 -0.16 3.33
CA VAL A 60 14.77 0.69 3.59
C VAL A 60 13.99 0.95 2.29
N ASP A 61 14.69 1.25 1.21
CA ASP A 61 14.07 1.58 -0.08
C ASP A 61 13.37 0.35 -0.68
N GLU A 62 14.02 -0.81 -0.65
CA GLU A 62 13.48 -2.06 -1.17
C GLU A 62 12.32 -2.62 -0.31
N LEU A 63 12.39 -2.43 1.01
CA LEU A 63 11.41 -2.95 1.96
C LEU A 63 10.22 -2.03 2.18
N CYS A 64 10.36 -0.72 1.96
CA CYS A 64 9.22 0.19 1.92
C CYS A 64 8.23 -0.19 0.81
N MET A 65 8.70 -0.79 -0.29
CA MET A 65 7.82 -1.29 -1.36
C MET A 65 7.03 -2.55 -0.97
N VAL A 66 7.57 -3.41 -0.07
CA VAL A 66 6.86 -4.60 0.43
C VAL A 66 5.68 -4.20 1.32
N LYS A 67 5.80 -3.04 1.99
CA LYS A 67 4.70 -2.36 2.66
C LYS A 67 3.76 -1.77 1.61
N LEU A 68 3.22 -2.62 0.71
CA LEU A 68 2.03 -2.31 -0.07
C LEU A 68 0.93 -2.02 0.94
N ASP A 69 0.91 -0.75 1.28
CA ASP A 69 -0.01 -0.16 2.17
C ASP A 69 -1.39 -0.39 1.59
N ALA A 70 -2.39 -0.61 2.44
CA ALA A 70 -3.77 -0.63 1.98
C ALA A 70 -4.03 0.61 1.12
N VAL A 71 -3.46 1.76 1.49
CA VAL A 71 -3.50 2.98 0.69
C VAL A 71 -2.86 2.83 -0.69
N SER A 72 -1.58 2.46 -0.77
CA SER A 72 -0.84 2.36 -2.04
C SER A 72 -1.44 1.34 -3.00
N CYS A 73 -1.90 0.20 -2.47
CA CYS A 73 -2.58 -0.82 -3.27
C CYS A 73 -3.90 -0.29 -3.86
N LEU A 74 -4.71 0.40 -3.06
CA LEU A 74 -5.98 0.98 -3.53
C LEU A 74 -5.74 2.10 -4.55
N LEU A 75 -4.69 2.89 -4.40
CA LEU A 75 -4.32 3.96 -5.34
C LEU A 75 -3.83 3.41 -6.69
N SER A 76 -3.03 2.33 -6.70
CA SER A 76 -2.63 1.67 -7.95
C SER A 76 -3.84 1.12 -8.71
N ILE A 77 -4.81 0.51 -8.01
CA ILE A 77 -6.07 0.06 -8.63
C ILE A 77 -6.83 1.24 -9.24
N ILE A 78 -6.86 2.40 -8.56
CA ILE A 78 -7.51 3.61 -9.10
C ILE A 78 -6.84 4.05 -10.41
N LYS A 79 -5.50 4.03 -10.48
CA LYS A 79 -4.72 4.42 -11.66
C LYS A 79 -4.86 3.44 -12.83
N GLU A 80 -4.75 2.14 -12.55
CA GLU A 80 -4.45 1.13 -13.57
C GLU A 80 -5.65 0.27 -13.99
N ASP A 81 -6.66 0.10 -13.12
CA ASP A 81 -7.80 -0.77 -13.40
C ASP A 81 -8.70 -0.14 -14.48
N THR A 82 -9.38 -0.96 -15.28
CA THR A 82 -10.34 -0.51 -16.30
C THR A 82 -11.78 -0.49 -15.77
N SER A 83 -12.04 -1.13 -14.63
CA SER A 83 -13.37 -1.22 -14.02
C SER A 83 -13.66 -0.04 -13.09
N ASP A 84 -14.62 0.80 -13.49
CA ASP A 84 -15.09 1.89 -12.63
C ASP A 84 -15.65 1.39 -11.29
N LYS A 85 -16.29 0.22 -11.27
CA LYS A 85 -16.81 -0.38 -10.04
C LYS A 85 -15.71 -0.77 -9.05
N SER A 86 -14.55 -1.25 -9.54
CA SER A 86 -13.39 -1.52 -8.68
C SER A 86 -12.85 -0.22 -8.09
N LYS A 87 -12.70 0.82 -8.91
CA LYS A 87 -12.24 2.15 -8.49
C LYS A 87 -13.16 2.77 -7.43
N GLU A 88 -14.47 2.66 -7.62
CA GLU A 88 -15.46 3.15 -6.63
C GLU A 88 -15.32 2.46 -5.27
N HIS A 89 -15.12 1.14 -5.26
CA HIS A 89 -14.87 0.41 -4.02
C HIS A 89 -13.57 0.86 -3.36
N CYS A 90 -12.51 1.07 -4.14
CA CYS A 90 -11.25 1.58 -3.62
C CYS A 90 -11.40 2.96 -2.97
N ILE A 91 -12.12 3.88 -3.61
CA ILE A 91 -12.43 5.19 -3.05
C ILE A 91 -13.26 5.07 -1.76
N ALA A 92 -14.20 4.13 -1.67
CA ALA A 92 -14.98 3.91 -0.45
C ALA A 92 -14.12 3.41 0.72
N ILE A 93 -13.15 2.54 0.46
CA ILE A 93 -12.21 2.04 1.47
C ILE A 93 -11.23 3.13 1.87
N LEU A 94 -10.62 3.83 0.92
CA LEU A 94 -9.73 4.97 1.18
C LEU A 94 -10.42 6.05 2.00
N HIS A 95 -11.69 6.35 1.71
CA HIS A 95 -12.48 7.27 2.51
C HIS A 95 -12.61 6.79 3.96
N THR A 96 -12.82 5.49 4.19
CA THR A 96 -12.88 4.96 5.57
C THR A 96 -11.53 5.07 6.27
N LEU A 97 -10.43 4.77 5.58
CA LEU A 97 -9.08 4.85 6.14
C LEU A 97 -8.70 6.29 6.49
N CYS A 98 -9.03 7.24 5.61
CA CYS A 98 -8.76 8.66 5.75
C CYS A 98 -9.26 9.26 7.08
N TYR A 99 -10.45 8.86 7.53
CA TYR A 99 -11.06 9.40 8.75
C TYR A 99 -10.74 8.61 10.03
N ASN A 100 -10.26 7.37 9.89
CA ASN A 100 -10.04 6.49 11.05
C ASN A 100 -8.56 6.36 11.44
N ASP A 101 -7.62 6.66 10.55
CA ASP A 101 -6.19 6.45 10.79
C ASP A 101 -5.33 7.58 10.19
N ARG A 102 -4.65 8.31 11.08
CA ARG A 102 -3.78 9.44 10.70
C ARG A 102 -2.56 9.00 9.91
N THR A 103 -2.04 7.80 10.14
CA THR A 103 -0.90 7.26 9.38
C THR A 103 -1.33 6.98 7.94
N ARG A 104 -2.55 6.48 7.73
CA ARG A 104 -3.12 6.31 6.38
C ARG A 104 -3.37 7.63 5.68
N LEU A 105 -3.87 8.63 6.41
CA LEU A 105 -4.05 9.99 5.89
C LEU A 105 -2.72 10.59 5.38
N GLN A 106 -1.64 10.41 6.15
CA GLN A 106 -0.28 10.83 5.74
C GLN A 106 0.21 10.10 4.49
N GLU A 107 -0.08 8.81 4.36
CA GLU A 107 0.27 8.01 3.18
C GLU A 107 -0.52 8.46 1.95
N MET A 108 -1.81 8.79 2.12
CA MET A 108 -2.66 9.31 1.04
C MET A 108 -2.18 10.69 0.58
N TRP A 109 -1.83 11.59 1.50
CA TRP A 109 -1.26 12.90 1.15
C TRP A 109 0.06 12.82 0.38
N ARG A 110 0.93 11.86 0.73
CA ARG A 110 2.21 11.67 0.00
C ARG A 110 1.98 11.32 -1.47
N ASP A 111 1.03 10.46 -1.78
CA ASP A 111 0.70 10.18 -3.18
C ASP A 111 -0.04 11.35 -3.82
N GLU A 112 -0.99 11.98 -3.12
CA GLU A 112 -1.81 13.06 -3.66
C GLU A 112 -0.98 14.31 -4.01
N SER A 113 0.00 14.67 -3.17
CA SER A 113 0.88 15.82 -3.41
C SER A 113 1.80 15.67 -4.62
N VAL A 114 2.10 14.44 -5.04
CA VAL A 114 2.99 14.14 -6.17
C VAL A 114 2.22 13.80 -7.43
N ASN A 115 1.20 12.94 -7.30
CA ASN A 115 0.51 12.32 -8.42
C ASN A 115 -0.91 12.88 -8.63
N GLY A 116 -1.51 13.48 -7.60
CA GLY A 116 -2.91 13.91 -7.60
C GLY A 116 -3.86 12.78 -7.99
N THR A 117 -3.61 11.55 -7.53
CA THR A 117 -4.34 10.36 -7.99
C THR A 117 -5.83 10.43 -7.71
N ILE A 118 -6.22 11.03 -6.59
CA ILE A 118 -7.61 11.12 -6.18
C ILE A 118 -8.28 12.33 -6.83
N ALA A 119 -7.58 13.47 -6.94
CA ALA A 119 -8.12 14.69 -7.54
C ALA A 119 -8.16 14.67 -9.07
N ASN A 120 -7.11 14.18 -9.72
CA ASN A 120 -6.95 14.25 -11.18
C ASN A 120 -7.65 13.11 -11.91
N HIS A 121 -8.05 12.05 -11.19
CA HIS A 121 -8.67 10.92 -11.86
C HIS A 121 -10.16 11.19 -12.13
N PRO A 122 -10.59 11.24 -13.40
CA PRO A 122 -11.99 11.36 -13.73
C PRO A 122 -12.68 10.06 -13.33
N LEU A 123 -13.24 10.03 -12.12
CA LEU A 123 -14.10 8.95 -11.68
C LEU A 123 -15.32 8.93 -12.60
N ASN A 124 -15.36 8.00 -13.56
CA ASN A 124 -16.57 7.74 -14.36
C ASN A 124 -17.66 7.03 -13.54
N GLY A 125 -17.42 6.85 -12.24
CA GLY A 125 -18.32 6.21 -11.29
C GLY A 125 -19.45 7.09 -10.74
N THR A 126 -20.17 6.51 -9.79
CA THR A 126 -21.36 7.07 -9.14
C THR A 126 -21.11 8.44 -8.48
N THR A 127 -22.18 9.24 -8.36
CA THR A 127 -22.17 10.51 -7.61
C THR A 127 -21.65 10.34 -6.17
N ARG A 128 -21.93 9.18 -5.56
CA ARG A 128 -21.46 8.84 -4.21
C ARG A 128 -19.94 8.68 -4.17
N ALA A 129 -19.35 7.99 -5.13
CA ALA A 129 -17.90 7.81 -5.21
C ALA A 129 -17.18 9.15 -5.46
N LYS A 130 -17.71 9.98 -6.38
CA LYS A 130 -17.19 11.34 -6.64
C LYS A 130 -17.19 12.21 -5.39
N ARG A 131 -18.29 12.21 -4.63
CA ARG A 131 -18.38 12.94 -3.35
C ARG A 131 -17.31 12.48 -2.36
N LYS A 132 -17.13 11.16 -2.21
CA LYS A 132 -16.14 10.59 -1.28
C LYS A 132 -14.70 10.93 -1.67
N ALA A 133 -14.38 10.93 -2.95
CA ALA A 133 -13.06 11.35 -3.44
C ALA A 133 -12.78 12.82 -3.10
N LYS A 134 -13.77 13.70 -3.32
CA LYS A 134 -13.69 15.13 -2.94
C LYS A 134 -13.47 15.30 -1.43
N GLU A 135 -14.23 14.58 -0.61
CA GLU A 135 -14.11 14.62 0.86
C GLU A 135 -12.73 14.16 1.35
N ILE A 136 -12.13 13.16 0.70
CA ILE A 136 -10.76 12.73 0.99
C ILE A 136 -9.77 13.87 0.74
N VAL A 137 -9.83 14.50 -0.44
CA VAL A 137 -8.90 15.58 -0.81
C VAL A 137 -9.07 16.76 0.14
N GLU A 138 -10.30 17.17 0.45
CA GLU A 138 -10.59 18.23 1.42
C GLU A 138 -10.05 17.90 2.83
N GLN A 139 -10.16 16.64 3.25
CA GLN A 139 -9.67 16.20 4.55
C GLN A 139 -8.14 16.20 4.61
N ILE A 140 -7.48 15.83 3.51
CA ILE A 140 -6.03 15.96 3.35
C ILE A 140 -5.65 17.44 3.45
N ASP A 141 -6.26 18.32 2.64
CA ASP A 141 -5.95 19.76 2.64
C ASP A 141 -6.15 20.38 4.02
N LYS A 142 -7.24 20.05 4.71
CA LYS A 142 -7.52 20.53 6.06
C LYS A 142 -6.44 20.11 7.07
N TYR A 143 -5.94 18.88 6.97
CA TYR A 143 -4.93 18.37 7.88
C TYR A 143 -3.57 19.07 7.70
N PHE A 144 -3.19 19.40 6.45
CA PHE A 144 -1.86 19.93 6.13
C PHE A 144 -1.81 21.44 5.86
N SER A 145 -2.95 22.10 5.65
CA SER A 145 -3.04 23.58 5.56
C SER A 145 -3.24 24.24 6.92
N GLY A 146 -3.51 23.45 7.97
CA GLY A 146 -3.75 23.92 9.34
C GLY A 146 -2.55 23.80 10.29
N SER A 147 -1.35 23.55 9.76
CA SER A 147 -0.09 23.40 10.50
C SER A 147 0.93 24.44 10.09
#